data_AF-A0A2S7DN84-F1
#
_entry.id   AF-A0A2S7DN84-F1
#
_cell.length_a   1.000
_cell.length_b   1.000
_cell.length_c   1.000
_cell.angle_alpha   90.00
_cell.angle_beta   90.00
_cell.angle_gamma   90.00
#
_symmetry.space_group_name_H-M   'P 1'
#
loop_
_entity.id
_entity.type
_entity.pdbx_description
1 polymer ?
#
loop_
_entity_poly.entity_id
_entity_poly.type
_entity_poly.pdbx_seq_one_letter_code
_entity_poly.pdbx_strand_id
1 'polypeptide(L)'
;MNSFRPVDAESFQNSAPHFGDFVTWNQGRLWQLINSEPVYRQMAAFSLRGLPAVASITHLLAPILAPIDELAETDPEAGKTADRARRAIGSMVRAVLEANGFRKTGTQRAVPPEPRRLFVRAEVYEQAPPAPPEEGESFDWDKYVVQASFANVRSLSPDLGDRPLPSMYSPDRRWFLLSSLDIDVPTASEDQLRVALAAVKSSYQAERSKPTLNYRRLWVHQIDFYELCNLLFGLFNDADEFADPQELLEA
;
A
#
# COMPACT_ATOMS: atom_id res chain seq x y z
N MET A 1 18.53 -3.34 -15.66
CA MET A 1 17.29 -4.11 -15.35
C MET A 1 17.55 -5.56 -15.72
N ASN A 2 17.31 -6.51 -14.81
CA ASN A 2 17.39 -7.93 -15.14
C ASN A 2 16.36 -8.26 -16.22
N SER A 3 16.71 -9.19 -17.12
CA SER A 3 15.76 -9.73 -18.11
C SER A 3 14.59 -10.39 -17.40
N PHE A 4 13.37 -10.09 -17.81
CA PHE A 4 12.18 -10.76 -17.28
C PHE A 4 12.28 -12.28 -17.44
N ARG A 5 11.96 -13.00 -16.37
CA ARG A 5 11.89 -14.46 -16.33
C ARG A 5 10.43 -14.86 -16.12
N PRO A 6 9.74 -15.41 -17.15
CA PRO A 6 8.40 -15.93 -16.96
C PRO A 6 8.43 -17.12 -16.00
N VAL A 7 7.41 -17.22 -15.17
CA VAL A 7 7.21 -18.37 -14.29
C VAL A 7 6.70 -19.53 -15.11
N ASP A 8 7.29 -20.71 -14.92
CA ASP A 8 6.76 -21.92 -15.51
C ASP A 8 5.43 -22.32 -14.85
N ALA A 9 4.44 -22.68 -15.67
CA ALA A 9 3.08 -22.97 -15.20
C ALA A 9 3.04 -24.20 -14.27
N GLU A 10 3.80 -25.24 -14.60
CA GLU A 10 3.88 -26.46 -13.80
C GLU A 10 4.56 -26.17 -12.46
N SER A 11 5.64 -25.39 -12.47
CA SER A 11 6.30 -24.91 -11.24
C SER A 11 5.36 -24.09 -10.34
N PHE A 12 4.46 -23.28 -10.91
CA PHE A 12 3.45 -22.56 -10.13
C PHE A 12 2.40 -23.51 -9.55
N GLN A 13 1.89 -24.45 -10.35
CA GLN A 13 0.89 -25.43 -9.89
C GLN A 13 1.44 -26.31 -8.76
N ASN A 14 2.72 -26.66 -8.81
CA ASN A 14 3.38 -27.43 -7.76
C ASN A 14 3.58 -26.62 -6.46
N SER A 15 3.91 -25.33 -6.56
CA SER A 15 4.14 -24.47 -5.38
C SER A 15 2.86 -23.89 -4.77
N ALA A 16 1.79 -23.77 -5.56
CA ALA A 16 0.49 -23.25 -5.13
C ALA A 16 -0.68 -24.14 -5.62
N PRO A 17 -0.76 -25.41 -5.17
CA PRO A 17 -1.70 -26.39 -5.72
C PRO A 17 -3.17 -25.97 -5.56
N HIS A 18 -3.50 -25.25 -4.50
CA HIS A 18 -4.85 -24.72 -4.25
C HIS A 18 -5.33 -23.67 -5.26
N PHE A 19 -4.43 -23.13 -6.09
CA PHE A 19 -4.73 -22.14 -7.12
C PHE A 19 -4.30 -22.60 -8.53
N GLY A 20 -3.89 -23.87 -8.68
CA GLY A 20 -3.36 -24.39 -9.94
C GLY A 20 -4.36 -24.37 -11.10
N ASP A 21 -5.65 -24.45 -10.81
CA ASP A 21 -6.74 -24.34 -11.78
C ASP A 21 -6.89 -22.92 -12.37
N PHE A 22 -6.42 -21.89 -11.65
CA PHE A 22 -6.42 -20.52 -12.17
C PHE A 22 -5.40 -20.28 -13.29
N VAL A 23 -4.43 -21.18 -13.47
CA VAL A 23 -3.53 -21.15 -14.64
C VAL A 23 -4.29 -21.30 -15.95
N THR A 24 -5.35 -22.11 -15.95
CA THR A 24 -6.21 -22.36 -17.12
C THR A 24 -7.50 -21.54 -17.10
N TRP A 25 -7.78 -20.83 -16.01
CA TRP A 25 -9.01 -20.05 -15.85
C TRP A 25 -9.11 -18.94 -16.90
N ASN A 26 -10.33 -18.71 -17.39
CA ASN A 26 -10.60 -17.80 -18.51
C ASN A 26 -9.68 -18.07 -19.73
N GLN A 27 -9.57 -19.35 -20.12
CA GLN A 27 -8.68 -19.81 -21.22
C GLN A 27 -7.20 -19.48 -20.98
N GLY A 28 -6.79 -19.37 -19.71
CA GLY A 28 -5.45 -19.00 -19.29
C GLY A 28 -5.09 -17.52 -19.44
N ARG A 29 -6.05 -16.67 -19.85
CA ARG A 29 -5.81 -15.23 -20.06
C ARG A 29 -5.31 -14.53 -18.80
N LEU A 30 -5.82 -14.91 -17.62
CA LEU A 30 -5.39 -14.32 -16.35
C LEU A 30 -3.91 -14.60 -16.08
N TRP A 31 -3.50 -15.86 -16.21
CA TRP A 31 -2.11 -16.28 -16.02
C TRP A 31 -1.18 -15.63 -17.05
N GLN A 32 -1.55 -15.68 -18.33
CA GLN A 32 -0.77 -15.06 -19.42
C GLN A 32 -0.59 -13.56 -19.20
N LEU A 33 -1.63 -12.85 -18.73
CA LEU A 33 -1.55 -11.44 -18.40
C LEU A 33 -0.56 -11.20 -17.26
N ILE A 34 -0.74 -11.84 -16.11
CA ILE A 34 0.08 -11.63 -14.91
C ILE A 34 1.55 -12.03 -15.16
N ASN A 35 1.76 -13.13 -15.86
CA ASN A 35 3.07 -13.69 -16.19
C ASN A 35 3.66 -13.13 -17.50
N SER A 36 3.39 -11.85 -17.80
CA SER A 36 3.94 -11.16 -18.96
C SER A 36 4.94 -10.08 -18.57
N GLU A 37 5.94 -9.85 -19.43
CA GLU A 37 6.96 -8.83 -19.18
C GLU A 37 6.37 -7.42 -18.97
N PRO A 38 5.40 -6.93 -19.77
CA PRO A 38 4.82 -5.60 -19.56
C PRO A 38 4.15 -5.44 -18.20
N VAL A 39 3.42 -6.47 -17.75
CA VAL A 39 2.74 -6.49 -16.45
C VAL A 39 3.74 -6.59 -15.30
N TYR A 40 4.77 -7.43 -15.44
CA TYR A 40 5.89 -7.48 -14.50
C TYR A 40 6.56 -6.11 -14.32
N ARG A 41 6.86 -5.39 -15.41
CA ARG A 41 7.50 -4.06 -15.33
C ARG A 41 6.65 -3.07 -14.54
N GLN A 42 5.31 -3.11 -14.68
CA GLN A 42 4.40 -2.27 -13.89
C GLN A 42 4.42 -2.65 -12.40
N MET A 43 4.33 -3.95 -12.11
CA MET A 43 4.39 -4.48 -10.74
C MET A 43 5.70 -4.14 -10.04
N ALA A 44 6.83 -4.31 -10.74
CA ALA A 44 8.16 -3.98 -10.26
C ALA A 44 8.30 -2.48 -9.97
N ALA A 45 7.82 -1.61 -10.87
CA ALA A 45 7.86 -0.16 -10.67
C ALA A 45 7.08 0.31 -9.42
N PHE A 46 5.94 -0.30 -9.13
CA PHE A 46 5.19 0.00 -7.90
C PHE A 46 5.87 -0.57 -6.66
N SER A 47 6.40 -1.79 -6.76
CA SER A 47 7.14 -2.45 -5.67
C SER A 47 8.39 -1.65 -5.25
N LEU A 48 9.14 -1.12 -6.22
CA LEU A 48 10.30 -0.26 -5.96
C LEU A 48 9.93 1.06 -5.25
N ARG A 49 8.68 1.53 -5.41
CA ARG A 49 8.14 2.68 -4.67
C ARG A 49 7.60 2.30 -3.28
N GLY A 50 7.70 1.03 -2.89
CA GLY A 50 7.17 0.51 -1.64
C GLY A 50 5.64 0.35 -1.64
N LEU A 51 4.99 0.37 -2.82
CA LEU A 51 3.55 0.20 -2.98
C LEU A 51 3.20 -1.25 -3.34
N PRO A 52 1.97 -1.72 -3.07
CA PRO A 52 1.56 -3.07 -3.47
C PRO A 52 1.64 -3.28 -4.96
N ALA A 53 2.28 -4.37 -5.38
CA ALA A 53 2.49 -4.71 -6.78
C ALA A 53 1.17 -4.78 -7.58
N VAL A 54 0.14 -5.40 -6.98
CA VAL A 54 -1.16 -5.60 -7.63
C VAL A 54 -1.87 -4.28 -7.95
N ALA A 55 -1.57 -3.20 -7.22
CA ALA A 55 -2.19 -1.90 -7.43
C ALA A 55 -1.86 -1.30 -8.80
N SER A 56 -0.71 -1.68 -9.37
CA SER A 56 -0.32 -1.25 -10.71
C SER A 56 -1.18 -1.85 -11.82
N ILE A 57 -1.81 -3.01 -11.58
CA ILE A 57 -2.46 -3.82 -12.62
C ILE A 57 -3.97 -3.99 -12.39
N THR A 58 -4.55 -3.29 -11.41
CA THR A 58 -6.00 -3.34 -11.11
C THR A 58 -6.85 -3.01 -12.32
N HIS A 59 -6.46 -2.02 -13.13
CA HIS A 59 -7.14 -1.63 -14.36
C HIS A 59 -7.15 -2.74 -15.43
N LEU A 60 -6.13 -3.62 -15.44
CA LEU A 60 -6.05 -4.78 -16.34
C LEU A 60 -6.87 -5.97 -15.82
N LEU A 61 -6.94 -6.11 -14.49
CA LEU A 61 -7.68 -7.17 -13.83
C LEU A 61 -9.18 -6.91 -13.78
N ALA A 62 -9.61 -5.64 -13.72
CA ALA A 62 -11.01 -5.27 -13.56
C ALA A 62 -11.93 -5.88 -14.63
N PRO A 63 -11.64 -5.81 -15.95
CA PRO A 63 -12.49 -6.41 -16.97
C PRO A 63 -12.55 -7.94 -16.89
N ILE A 64 -11.49 -8.57 -16.37
CA ILE A 64 -11.42 -10.03 -16.23
C ILE A 64 -12.27 -10.50 -15.04
N LEU A 65 -12.29 -9.73 -13.96
CA LEU A 65 -13.02 -10.05 -12.73
C LEU A 65 -14.48 -9.57 -12.74
N ALA A 66 -14.83 -8.58 -13.57
CA ALA A 66 -16.18 -8.03 -13.62
C ALA A 66 -17.29 -9.09 -13.74
N PRO A 67 -17.21 -10.11 -14.62
CA PRO A 67 -18.29 -11.09 -14.73
C PRO A 67 -18.52 -11.93 -13.47
N ILE A 68 -17.47 -12.36 -12.77
CA ILE A 68 -17.62 -13.14 -11.53
C ILE A 68 -18.07 -12.25 -10.38
N ASP A 69 -17.69 -10.97 -10.42
CA ASP A 69 -18.05 -10.01 -9.41
C ASP A 69 -19.50 -9.54 -9.51
N GLU A 70 -20.04 -9.38 -10.71
CA GLU A 70 -21.47 -9.10 -10.94
C GLU A 70 -22.34 -10.27 -10.46
N LEU A 71 -21.92 -11.50 -10.73
CA LEU A 71 -22.62 -12.70 -10.23
C LEU A 71 -22.59 -12.77 -8.70
N ALA A 72 -21.46 -12.42 -8.08
CA ALA A 72 -21.28 -12.44 -6.63
C ALA A 72 -22.23 -11.52 -5.86
N GLU A 73 -22.84 -10.50 -6.50
CA GLU A 73 -23.86 -9.64 -5.88
C GLU A 73 -25.15 -10.40 -5.56
N THR A 74 -25.41 -11.50 -6.27
CA THR A 74 -26.66 -12.28 -6.17
C THR A 74 -26.44 -13.75 -5.82
N ASP A 75 -25.22 -14.28 -5.98
CA ASP A 75 -24.87 -15.68 -5.73
C ASP A 75 -23.70 -15.80 -4.72
N PRO A 76 -23.95 -16.33 -3.50
CA PRO A 76 -22.91 -16.58 -2.51
C PRO A 76 -21.76 -17.50 -2.97
N GLU A 77 -22.03 -18.48 -3.84
CA GLU A 77 -20.97 -19.37 -4.36
C GLU A 77 -20.09 -18.65 -5.39
N ALA A 78 -20.68 -17.76 -6.19
CA ALA A 78 -19.92 -16.83 -7.04
C ALA A 78 -19.07 -15.89 -6.17
N GLY A 79 -19.58 -15.42 -5.03
CA GLY A 79 -18.81 -14.65 -4.04
C GLY A 79 -17.57 -15.37 -3.53
N LYS A 80 -17.71 -16.65 -3.13
CA LYS A 80 -16.56 -17.49 -2.74
C LYS A 80 -15.55 -17.66 -3.88
N THR A 81 -16.04 -17.82 -5.10
CA THR A 81 -15.21 -17.96 -6.30
C THR A 81 -14.44 -16.67 -6.60
N ALA A 82 -15.08 -15.51 -6.49
CA ALA A 82 -14.46 -14.21 -6.65
C ALA A 82 -13.34 -13.97 -5.62
N ASP A 83 -13.58 -14.33 -4.36
CA ASP A 83 -12.56 -14.25 -3.29
C ASP A 83 -11.39 -15.20 -3.54
N ARG A 84 -11.68 -16.41 -4.00
CA ARG A 84 -10.64 -17.38 -4.39
C ARG A 84 -9.81 -16.86 -5.57
N ALA A 85 -10.44 -16.20 -6.55
CA ALA A 85 -9.75 -15.57 -7.67
C ALA A 85 -8.79 -14.46 -7.22
N ARG A 86 -9.21 -13.59 -6.29
CA ARG A 86 -8.33 -12.57 -5.71
C ARG A 86 -7.11 -13.16 -4.99
N ARG A 87 -7.30 -14.25 -4.24
CA ARG A 87 -6.19 -14.96 -3.59
C ARG A 87 -5.26 -15.62 -4.60
N ALA A 88 -5.81 -16.21 -5.67
CA ALA A 88 -5.03 -16.78 -6.76
C ALA A 88 -4.19 -15.70 -7.45
N ILE A 89 -4.76 -14.54 -7.76
CA ILE A 89 -4.02 -13.39 -8.33
C ILE A 89 -2.86 -12.98 -7.41
N GLY A 90 -3.11 -12.86 -6.10
CA GLY A 90 -2.04 -12.58 -5.13
C GLY A 90 -0.90 -13.59 -5.19
N SER A 91 -1.24 -14.89 -5.27
CA SER A 91 -0.27 -15.97 -5.40
C SER A 91 0.51 -15.92 -6.73
N MET A 92 -0.16 -15.61 -7.85
CA MET A 92 0.48 -15.47 -9.16
C MET A 92 1.45 -14.29 -9.19
N VAL A 93 1.03 -13.14 -8.66
CA VAL A 93 1.88 -11.95 -8.53
C VAL A 93 3.12 -12.26 -7.70
N ARG A 94 2.97 -12.99 -6.59
CA ARG A 94 4.10 -13.44 -5.78
C ARG A 94 5.09 -14.27 -6.58
N ALA A 95 4.59 -15.31 -7.27
CA ALA A 95 5.44 -16.20 -8.05
C ALA A 95 6.21 -15.43 -9.15
N VAL A 96 5.54 -14.50 -9.84
CA VAL A 96 6.18 -13.67 -10.88
C VAL A 96 7.26 -12.76 -10.28
N LEU A 97 6.98 -12.11 -9.15
CA LEU A 97 7.95 -11.22 -8.52
C LEU A 97 9.15 -11.98 -7.95
N GLU A 98 8.92 -13.10 -7.27
CA GLU A 98 9.99 -13.94 -6.70
C GLU A 98 10.89 -14.54 -7.79
N ALA A 99 10.32 -15.03 -8.90
CA ALA A 99 11.10 -15.52 -10.05
C ALA A 99 12.00 -14.42 -10.67
N ASN A 100 11.65 -13.15 -10.44
CA ASN A 100 12.36 -11.98 -10.94
C ASN A 100 13.17 -11.25 -9.85
N GLY A 101 13.47 -11.92 -8.74
CA GLY A 101 14.41 -11.44 -7.72
C GLY A 101 13.82 -10.45 -6.71
N PHE A 102 12.50 -10.38 -6.61
CA PHE A 102 11.82 -9.65 -5.54
C PHE A 102 11.53 -10.57 -4.35
N ARG A 103 11.49 -10.01 -3.15
CA ARG A 103 11.02 -10.70 -1.95
C ARG A 103 9.88 -9.92 -1.32
N LYS A 104 8.91 -10.63 -0.75
CA LYS A 104 7.81 -10.03 0.00
C LYS A 104 8.35 -9.37 1.28
N THR A 105 7.94 -8.14 1.55
CA THR A 105 8.34 -7.37 2.73
C THR A 105 7.19 -7.09 3.70
N GLY A 106 5.95 -7.17 3.22
CA GLY A 106 4.79 -6.88 4.05
C GLY A 106 3.49 -6.89 3.27
N THR A 107 2.45 -6.34 3.89
CA THR A 107 1.12 -6.15 3.30
C THR A 107 0.60 -4.76 3.61
N GLN A 108 0.40 -3.97 2.56
CA GLN A 108 -0.17 -2.63 2.66
C GLN A 108 -1.57 -2.60 2.03
N ARG A 109 -2.26 -1.48 2.20
CA ARG A 109 -3.53 -1.20 1.52
C ARG A 109 -3.29 -1.14 0.01
N ALA A 110 -4.05 -1.89 -0.77
CA ALA A 110 -4.00 -1.78 -2.22
C ALA A 110 -4.60 -0.41 -2.63
N VAL A 111 -3.83 0.38 -3.39
CA VAL A 111 -4.03 1.81 -3.74
C VAL A 111 -5.37 2.06 -4.52
N PRO A 112 -5.75 3.32 -4.84
CA PRO A 112 -7.08 3.89 -4.63
C PRO A 112 -8.19 3.29 -5.54
N PRO A 113 -9.47 3.48 -5.19
CA PRO A 113 -10.60 2.82 -5.84
C PRO A 113 -10.97 3.48 -7.17
N GLU A 114 -10.18 3.30 -8.23
CA GLU A 114 -10.64 3.63 -9.58
C GLU A 114 -10.32 2.51 -10.58
N PRO A 115 -11.31 2.07 -11.40
CA PRO A 115 -12.74 2.36 -11.30
C PRO A 115 -13.44 1.57 -10.16
N ARG A 116 -12.77 0.59 -9.55
CA ARG A 116 -13.35 -0.27 -8.50
C ARG A 116 -12.29 -0.82 -7.55
N ARG A 117 -12.58 -0.91 -6.24
CA ARG A 117 -11.68 -1.51 -5.25
C ARG A 117 -11.67 -3.04 -5.40
N LEU A 118 -10.72 -3.57 -6.16
CA LEU A 118 -10.57 -5.02 -6.37
C LEU A 118 -9.92 -5.74 -5.18
N PHE A 119 -9.02 -5.05 -4.47
CA PHE A 119 -8.27 -5.58 -3.33
C PHE A 119 -8.33 -4.60 -2.17
N VAL A 120 -8.47 -5.12 -0.94
CA VAL A 120 -8.42 -4.30 0.29
C VAL A 120 -6.98 -4.14 0.76
N ARG A 121 -6.22 -5.25 0.78
CA ARG A 121 -4.80 -5.31 1.11
C ARG A 121 -4.08 -6.16 0.08
N ALA A 122 -2.83 -5.85 -0.18
CA ALA A 122 -1.99 -6.60 -1.10
C ALA A 122 -0.54 -6.61 -0.63
N GLU A 123 0.21 -7.58 -1.17
CA GLU A 123 1.61 -7.81 -0.81
C GLU A 123 2.49 -6.71 -1.41
N VAL A 124 3.44 -6.26 -0.59
CA VAL A 124 4.50 -5.33 -0.98
C VAL A 124 5.78 -6.12 -1.12
N TYR A 125 6.57 -5.74 -2.10
CA TYR A 125 7.80 -6.42 -2.48
C TYR A 125 8.93 -5.43 -2.57
N GLU A 126 10.14 -5.93 -2.36
CA GLU A 126 11.36 -5.21 -2.67
C GLU A 126 12.25 -6.08 -3.53
N GLN A 127 13.05 -5.46 -4.38
CA GLN A 127 14.13 -6.18 -5.04
C GLN A 127 15.10 -6.65 -3.95
N ALA A 128 15.45 -7.93 -3.95
CA ALA A 128 16.43 -8.45 -3.01
C ALA A 128 17.69 -7.57 -3.09
N PRO A 129 18.23 -7.10 -1.96
CA PRO A 129 19.41 -6.24 -1.98
C PRO A 129 20.51 -6.96 -2.77
N PRO A 130 21.36 -6.22 -3.50
CA PRO A 130 22.57 -6.82 -4.06
C PRO A 130 23.32 -7.53 -2.94
N ALA A 131 23.99 -8.65 -3.28
CA ALA A 131 24.82 -9.36 -2.32
C ALA A 131 25.72 -8.34 -1.59
N PRO A 132 25.89 -8.47 -0.26
CA PRO A 132 26.77 -7.58 0.47
C PRO A 132 28.15 -7.58 -0.22
N PRO A 133 28.85 -6.43 -0.28
CA PRO A 133 30.18 -6.37 -0.86
C PRO A 133 31.08 -7.42 -0.21
N GLU A 134 31.90 -8.09 -1.01
CA GLU A 134 32.89 -9.03 -0.48
C GLU A 134 33.86 -8.27 0.44
N GLU A 135 34.47 -8.96 1.42
CA GLU A 135 35.42 -8.33 2.36
C GLU A 135 36.51 -7.58 1.58
N GLY A 136 36.54 -6.25 1.71
CA GLY A 136 37.50 -5.37 1.04
C GLY A 136 36.93 -4.51 -0.09
N GLU A 137 35.68 -4.71 -0.52
CA GLU A 137 35.01 -3.83 -1.48
C GLU A 137 34.34 -2.61 -0.82
N SER A 138 34.50 -1.44 -1.42
CA SER A 138 33.77 -0.23 -1.01
C SER A 138 32.30 -0.34 -1.42
N PHE A 139 31.37 -0.05 -0.50
CA PHE A 139 29.94 -0.06 -0.76
C PHE A 139 29.56 1.01 -1.80
N ASP A 140 29.11 0.58 -2.99
CA ASP A 140 28.67 1.44 -4.08
C ASP A 140 27.21 1.88 -3.88
N TRP A 141 27.05 3.09 -3.32
CA TRP A 141 25.75 3.71 -3.07
C TRP A 141 24.94 3.91 -4.34
N ASP A 142 25.57 4.30 -5.44
CA ASP A 142 24.86 4.61 -6.69
C ASP A 142 24.25 3.33 -7.27
N LYS A 143 25.00 2.23 -7.27
CA LYS A 143 24.50 0.93 -7.71
C LYS A 143 23.39 0.40 -6.80
N TYR A 144 23.51 0.61 -5.49
CA TYR A 144 22.50 0.18 -4.51
C TYR A 144 21.19 0.96 -4.66
N VAL A 145 21.25 2.30 -4.71
CA VAL A 145 20.06 3.17 -4.79
C VAL A 145 19.27 2.95 -6.08
N VAL A 146 19.94 2.60 -7.19
CA VAL A 146 19.28 2.28 -8.46
C VAL A 146 18.42 1.01 -8.39
N GLN A 147 18.71 0.10 -7.46
CA GLN A 147 18.06 -1.21 -7.36
C GLN A 147 17.18 -1.36 -6.12
N ALA A 148 17.51 -0.68 -5.02
CA ALA A 148 16.79 -0.78 -3.77
C ALA A 148 15.45 -0.04 -3.82
N SER A 149 14.45 -0.53 -3.08
CA SER A 149 13.18 0.18 -2.91
C SER A 149 13.41 1.50 -2.17
N PHE A 150 12.54 2.50 -2.41
CA PHE A 150 12.61 3.77 -1.67
C PHE A 150 12.58 3.55 -0.15
N ALA A 151 11.81 2.56 0.33
CA ALA A 151 11.77 2.21 1.74
C ALA A 151 13.13 1.74 2.30
N ASN A 152 13.91 0.97 1.54
CA ASN A 152 15.24 0.50 1.95
C ASN A 152 16.31 1.59 1.86
N VAL A 153 16.26 2.40 0.81
CA VAL A 153 17.15 3.56 0.70
C VAL A 153 16.88 4.52 1.86
N ARG A 154 15.59 4.72 2.18
CA ARG A 154 15.16 5.53 3.30
C ARG A 154 15.61 4.94 4.64
N SER A 155 15.39 3.66 4.90
CA SER A 155 15.76 3.03 6.18
C SER A 155 17.26 3.06 6.45
N LEU A 156 18.08 3.04 5.41
CA LEU A 156 19.54 3.17 5.49
C LEU A 156 20.02 4.62 5.55
N SER A 157 19.15 5.60 5.29
CA SER A 157 19.47 7.00 5.47
C SER A 157 19.42 7.33 6.97
N PRO A 158 20.54 7.74 7.59
CA PRO A 158 20.57 8.11 9.01
C PRO A 158 19.56 9.22 9.33
N ASP A 159 19.30 10.08 8.35
CA ASP A 159 18.37 11.18 8.48
C ASP A 159 16.92 10.77 8.21
N LEU A 160 16.64 9.89 7.24
CA LEU A 160 15.27 9.64 6.74
C LEU A 160 14.61 8.33 7.26
N GLY A 161 15.39 7.38 7.76
CA GLY A 161 14.92 6.02 8.07
C GLY A 161 13.84 5.96 9.14
N ASP A 162 14.02 6.73 10.20
CA ASP A 162 13.07 6.83 11.32
C ASP A 162 12.05 7.96 11.13
N ARG A 163 12.00 8.60 9.95
CA ARG A 163 11.02 9.65 9.67
C ARG A 163 9.71 8.97 9.26
N PRO A 164 8.54 9.32 9.82
CA PRO A 164 7.26 9.07 9.17
C PRO A 164 7.19 9.83 7.84
N LEU A 165 6.37 9.37 6.88
CA LEU A 165 6.07 10.20 5.72
C LEU A 165 5.34 11.47 6.20
N PRO A 166 5.40 12.58 5.45
CA PRO A 166 4.50 13.70 5.73
C PRO A 166 3.06 13.27 5.43
N SER A 167 2.10 13.85 6.13
CA SER A 167 0.68 13.74 5.78
C SER A 167 0.43 14.40 4.44
N MET A 168 -0.39 13.78 3.60
CA MET A 168 -0.56 14.19 2.20
C MET A 168 -1.97 13.97 1.71
N TYR A 169 -2.41 14.87 0.85
CA TYR A 169 -3.64 14.68 0.08
C TYR A 169 -3.42 13.74 -1.09
N SER A 170 -4.47 12.99 -1.44
CA SER A 170 -4.56 12.37 -2.76
C SER A 170 -4.59 13.46 -3.86
N PRO A 171 -4.17 13.16 -5.10
CA PRO A 171 -4.16 14.15 -6.19
C PRO A 171 -5.51 14.81 -6.44
N ASP A 172 -6.61 14.08 -6.25
CA ASP A 172 -7.99 14.53 -6.39
C ASP A 172 -8.58 15.14 -5.09
N ARG A 173 -7.78 15.22 -4.02
CA ARG A 173 -8.14 15.70 -2.68
C ARG A 173 -9.32 14.99 -2.01
N ARG A 174 -9.74 13.82 -2.48
CA ARG A 174 -10.80 13.03 -1.84
C ARG A 174 -10.35 12.33 -0.57
N TRP A 175 -9.04 12.11 -0.43
CA TRP A 175 -8.43 11.41 0.70
C TRP A 175 -7.27 12.21 1.28
N PHE A 176 -7.09 12.08 2.59
CA PHE A 176 -5.97 12.64 3.32
C PHE A 176 -5.27 11.51 4.09
N LEU A 177 -4.02 11.24 3.72
CA LEU A 177 -3.15 10.33 4.45
C LEU A 177 -2.68 11.04 5.72
N LEU A 178 -3.05 10.48 6.86
CA LEU A 178 -2.75 10.98 8.19
C LEU A 178 -1.58 10.19 8.78
N SER A 179 -0.37 10.74 8.65
CA SER A 179 0.87 10.02 8.93
C SER A 179 1.10 9.73 10.42
N SER A 180 0.46 10.49 11.30
CA SER A 180 0.51 10.26 12.75
C SER A 180 -0.16 8.96 13.18
N LEU A 181 -1.17 8.51 12.44
CA LEU A 181 -1.91 7.26 12.70
C LEU A 181 -1.73 6.22 11.59
N ASP A 182 -1.11 6.59 10.47
CA ASP A 182 -0.95 5.76 9.27
C ASP A 182 -2.29 5.26 8.70
N ILE A 183 -3.25 6.19 8.56
CA ILE A 183 -4.61 5.93 8.02
C ILE A 183 -4.96 6.92 6.91
N ASP A 184 -5.81 6.51 5.96
CA ASP A 184 -6.44 7.45 5.02
C ASP A 184 -7.83 7.85 5.53
N VAL A 185 -8.09 9.15 5.58
CA VAL A 185 -9.37 9.72 5.99
C VAL A 185 -10.03 10.37 4.77
N PRO A 186 -11.31 10.06 4.46
CA PRO A 186 -12.02 10.77 3.40
C PRO A 186 -12.24 12.23 3.82
N THR A 187 -11.83 13.16 2.97
CA THR A 187 -11.83 14.61 3.27
C THR A 187 -13.23 15.22 3.31
N ALA A 188 -14.24 14.52 2.80
CA ALA A 188 -15.63 14.96 2.74
C ALA A 188 -16.55 14.22 3.72
N SER A 189 -16.02 13.35 4.58
CA SER A 189 -16.82 12.56 5.53
C SER A 189 -16.60 13.07 6.94
N GLU A 190 -17.57 13.84 7.46
CA GLU A 190 -17.52 14.38 8.82
C GLU A 190 -17.30 13.29 9.87
N ASP A 191 -18.11 12.23 9.85
CA ASP A 191 -18.02 11.13 10.82
C ASP A 191 -16.59 10.55 10.88
N GLN A 192 -15.98 10.32 9.72
CA GLN A 192 -14.65 9.76 9.63
C GLN A 192 -13.57 10.76 10.08
N LEU A 193 -13.74 12.04 9.77
CA LEU A 193 -12.85 13.11 10.23
C LEU A 193 -12.91 13.27 11.75
N ARG A 194 -14.10 13.24 12.37
CA ARG A 194 -14.28 13.30 13.83
C ARG A 194 -13.67 12.09 14.53
N VAL A 195 -13.86 10.89 13.99
CA VAL A 195 -13.23 9.66 14.50
C VAL A 195 -11.71 9.75 14.43
N ALA A 196 -11.16 10.22 13.30
CA ALA A 196 -9.72 10.43 13.15
C ALA A 196 -9.19 11.47 14.13
N LEU A 197 -9.89 12.60 14.30
CA LEU A 197 -9.52 13.69 15.20
C LEU A 197 -9.40 13.20 16.66
N ALA A 198 -10.38 12.44 17.13
CA ALA A 198 -10.36 11.85 18.47
C ALA A 198 -9.19 10.87 18.66
N ALA A 199 -8.89 10.05 17.63
CA ALA A 199 -7.79 9.10 17.67
C ALA A 199 -6.41 9.78 17.67
N VAL A 200 -6.24 10.87 16.91
CA VAL A 200 -5.01 11.67 16.92
C VAL A 200 -4.80 12.31 18.29
N LYS A 201 -5.85 12.92 18.86
CA LYS A 201 -5.81 13.52 20.20
C LYS A 201 -5.39 12.52 21.26
N SER A 202 -6.00 11.35 21.24
CA SER A 202 -5.70 10.26 22.18
C SER A 202 -4.23 9.81 22.06
N SER A 203 -3.74 9.69 20.82
CA SER A 203 -2.34 9.31 20.55
C SER A 203 -1.35 10.40 20.97
N TYR A 204 -1.69 11.67 20.74
CA TYR A 204 -0.90 12.82 21.21
C TYR A 204 -0.78 12.83 22.74
N GLN A 205 -1.89 12.67 23.46
CA GLN A 205 -1.90 12.62 24.93
C GLN A 205 -1.11 11.42 25.47
N ALA A 206 -1.22 10.26 24.81
CA ALA A 206 -0.43 9.07 25.16
C ALA A 206 1.08 9.29 24.94
N GLU A 207 1.49 9.99 23.88
CA GLU A 207 2.89 10.34 23.65
C GLU A 207 3.40 11.38 24.66
N ARG A 208 2.57 12.36 25.01
CA ARG A 208 2.90 13.45 25.95
C ARG A 208 3.06 12.96 27.39
N SER A 209 2.40 11.85 27.75
CA SER A 209 2.49 11.25 29.08
C SER A 209 3.70 10.33 29.28
N LYS A 210 4.52 10.11 28.23
CA LYS A 210 5.71 9.25 28.35
C LYS A 210 6.83 9.90 29.17
N PRO A 211 7.63 9.13 29.92
CA PRO A 211 8.77 9.64 30.69
C PRO A 211 9.85 10.30 29.84
N THR A 212 9.96 9.88 28.57
CA THR A 212 10.90 10.45 27.61
C THR A 212 10.11 10.91 26.40
N LEU A 213 10.05 12.22 26.20
CA LEU A 213 9.25 12.82 25.14
C LEU A 213 9.92 12.65 23.78
N ASN A 214 9.16 12.16 22.81
CA ASN A 214 9.51 12.26 21.41
C ASN A 214 8.85 13.51 20.82
N TYR A 215 9.53 14.66 20.97
CA TYR A 215 9.03 15.97 20.50
C TYR A 215 8.60 15.96 19.03
N ARG A 216 9.30 15.19 18.21
CA ARG A 216 8.99 15.08 16.80
C ARG A 216 7.69 14.34 16.55
N ARG A 217 7.45 13.24 17.26
CA ARG A 217 6.19 12.49 17.18
C ARG A 217 5.01 13.34 17.69
N LEU A 218 5.21 14.08 18.78
CA LEU A 218 4.24 15.07 19.27
C LEU A 218 3.90 16.11 18.22
N TRP A 219 4.90 16.68 17.56
CA TRP A 219 4.71 17.65 16.49
C TRP A 219 3.94 17.10 15.29
N VAL A 220 4.21 15.85 14.87
CA VAL A 220 3.45 15.20 13.78
C VAL A 220 1.99 15.01 14.18
N HIS A 221 1.71 14.53 15.40
CA HIS A 221 0.33 14.43 15.91
C HIS A 221 -0.36 15.80 15.96
N GLN A 222 0.35 16.86 16.38
CA GLN A 222 -0.19 18.22 16.45
C GLN A 222 -0.59 18.76 15.08
N ILE A 223 0.30 18.66 14.07
CA ILE A 223 0.00 19.14 12.71
C ILE A 223 -1.19 18.38 12.12
N ASP A 224 -1.19 17.06 12.28
CA ASP A 224 -2.28 16.21 11.79
C ASP A 224 -3.61 16.55 12.47
N PHE A 225 -3.59 16.86 13.76
CA PHE A 225 -4.77 17.32 14.49
C PHE A 225 -5.29 18.66 13.94
N TYR A 226 -4.38 19.61 13.68
CA TYR A 226 -4.74 20.93 13.18
C TYR A 226 -5.34 20.84 11.77
N GLU A 227 -4.78 19.99 10.92
CA GLU A 227 -5.31 19.79 9.56
C GLU A 227 -6.71 19.16 9.59
N LEU A 228 -6.96 18.22 10.49
CA LEU A 228 -8.30 17.65 10.68
C LEU A 228 -9.30 18.71 11.18
N CYS A 229 -8.90 19.59 12.10
CA CYS A 229 -9.73 20.72 12.52
C CYS A 229 -10.03 21.67 11.36
N ASN A 230 -9.03 21.99 10.53
CA ASN A 230 -9.21 22.83 9.34
C ASN A 230 -10.18 22.21 8.33
N LEU A 231 -10.09 20.90 8.10
CA LEU A 231 -11.01 20.18 7.22
C LEU A 231 -12.45 20.21 7.76
N LEU A 232 -12.63 19.95 9.05
CA LEU A 232 -13.93 20.01 9.71
C LEU A 232 -14.51 21.43 9.70
N PHE A 233 -13.70 22.44 10.01
CA PHE A 233 -14.09 23.85 9.93
C PHE A 233 -14.50 24.26 8.50
N GLY A 234 -13.74 23.82 7.48
CA GLY A 234 -14.05 24.13 6.08
C GLY A 234 -15.33 23.46 5.56
N LEU A 235 -15.71 22.29 6.11
CA LEU A 235 -16.95 21.60 5.77
C LEU A 235 -18.18 22.21 6.46
N PHE A 236 -18.00 22.80 7.64
CA PHE A 236 -19.06 23.39 8.44
C PHE A 236 -18.78 24.88 8.65
N ASN A 237 -19.48 25.73 7.89
CA ASN A 237 -19.47 27.20 8.03
C ASN A 237 -19.92 27.73 9.42
N ASP A 238 -20.15 26.87 10.41
CA ASP A 238 -20.75 27.19 11.72
C ASP A 238 -20.03 26.52 12.91
N ALA A 239 -18.79 26.09 12.76
CA ALA A 239 -18.09 25.32 13.80
C ALA A 239 -17.07 26.14 14.59
N ASP A 240 -17.56 27.02 15.49
CA ASP A 240 -16.75 27.59 16.57
C ASP A 240 -15.96 26.49 17.33
N GLU A 241 -16.50 25.26 17.36
CA GLU A 241 -15.89 24.05 17.92
C GLU A 241 -14.45 23.79 17.43
N PHE A 242 -14.13 24.11 16.18
CA PHE A 242 -12.81 23.81 15.56
C PHE A 242 -11.98 25.05 15.27
N ALA A 243 -12.46 26.23 15.68
CA ALA A 243 -11.80 27.52 15.39
C ALA A 243 -10.46 27.67 16.12
N ASP A 244 -10.30 27.03 17.28
CA ASP A 244 -9.02 26.95 18.02
C ASP A 244 -8.55 25.49 18.20
N PRO A 245 -7.82 24.95 17.20
CA PRO A 245 -7.27 23.60 17.26
C PRO A 245 -6.27 23.41 18.42
N GLN A 246 -5.62 24.47 18.88
CA GLN A 246 -4.64 24.37 19.95
C GLN A 246 -5.33 24.15 21.29
N GLU A 247 -6.32 24.99 21.62
CA GLU A 247 -7.14 24.82 22.82
C GLU A 247 -7.81 23.45 22.83
N LEU A 248 -8.39 23.04 21.71
CA LEU A 248 -9.05 21.74 21.59
C LEU A 248 -8.10 20.56 21.78
N LEU A 249 -6.83 20.67 21.38
CA LEU A 249 -5.83 19.60 21.56
C LEU A 249 -5.39 19.48 23.03
N GLU A 250 -5.38 20.60 23.76
CA GLU A 250 -4.90 20.68 25.15
C GLU A 250 -5.97 20.41 26.21
N ALA A 251 -7.25 20.63 25.88
CA ALA A 251 -8.40 20.27 26.71
C ALA A 251 -8.54 18.75 26.92
#